data_AF-A0A2X1NAC1-F1
#
_entry.id   AF-A0A2X1NAC1-F1
#
_cell.length_a   1.000
_cell.length_b   1.000
_cell.length_c   1.000
_cell.angle_alpha   90.00
_cell.angle_beta   90.00
_cell.angle_gamma   90.00
#
_symmetry.space_group_name_H-M   'P 1'
#
loop_
_entity.id
_entity.type
_entity.pdbx_description
1 polymer ?
#
loop_
_entity_poly.entity_id
_entity_poly.type
_entity_poly.pdbx_seq_one_letter_code
_entity_poly.pdbx_strand_id
1 'polypeptide(L)'
;MNNFETLIPKYARYLFRSEHVRRQISTLGQGVTRYNLSKRQLIKLELKLPCVEEQQKIAAVLSAADAEISTLEKKLTCLRDEKKP
;
A
#
# COMPACT_ATOMS: atom_id res chain seq x y z
N MET A 1 -4.87 15.54 14.92
CA MET A 1 -5.29 15.22 13.54
C MET A 1 -5.16 13.71 13.30
N ASN A 2 -5.91 12.88 14.03
CA ASN A 2 -5.97 11.43 13.80
C ASN A 2 -7.43 11.03 13.61
N ASN A 3 -8.04 11.47 12.51
CA ASN A 3 -9.36 10.95 12.14
C ASN A 3 -9.17 9.67 11.34
N PHE A 4 -9.06 8.54 12.06
CA PHE A 4 -9.21 7.21 11.46
C PHE A 4 -10.61 6.97 10.88
N GLU A 5 -11.52 7.94 11.05
CA GLU A 5 -12.84 7.97 10.41
C GLU A 5 -12.79 8.32 8.93
N THR A 6 -11.73 8.99 8.44
CA THR A 6 -11.64 9.41 7.02
C THR A 6 -10.76 8.50 6.17
N LEU A 7 -9.74 7.88 6.76
CA LEU A 7 -8.82 6.97 6.07
C LEU A 7 -8.58 5.69 6.87
N ILE A 8 -9.06 4.57 6.34
CA ILE A 8 -8.90 3.27 6.98
C ILE A 8 -7.44 2.79 6.82
N PRO A 9 -6.77 2.33 7.90
CA PRO A 9 -5.37 1.89 7.82
C PRO A 9 -5.09 0.78 6.80
N LYS A 10 -6.01 -0.20 6.67
CA LYS A 10 -5.89 -1.27 5.67
C LYS A 10 -5.93 -0.72 4.25
N TYR A 11 -6.84 0.21 3.97
CA TYR A 11 -6.92 0.88 2.67
C TYR A 11 -5.70 1.76 2.41
N ALA A 12 -5.24 2.52 3.43
CA ALA A 12 -4.05 3.36 3.33
C ALA A 12 -2.81 2.59 2.86
N ARG A 13 -2.62 1.35 3.35
CA ARG A 13 -1.53 0.46 2.90
C ARG A 13 -1.54 0.24 1.39
N TYR A 14 -2.71 0.03 0.80
CA TYR A 14 -2.86 -0.17 -0.65
C TYR A 14 -2.78 1.16 -1.40
N LEU A 15 -3.41 2.22 -0.87
CA LEU A 15 -3.39 3.56 -1.43
C LEU A 15 -1.95 4.08 -1.61
N PHE A 16 -1.11 4.01 -0.58
CA PHE A 16 0.30 4.44 -0.66
C PHE A 16 1.17 3.55 -1.55
N ARG A 17 0.71 2.34 -1.88
CA ARG A 17 1.39 1.46 -2.82
C ARG A 17 0.97 1.66 -4.27
N SER A 18 -0.15 2.33 -4.51
CA SER A 18 -0.62 2.65 -5.86
C SER A 18 0.40 3.51 -6.61
N GLU A 19 0.54 3.26 -7.91
CA GLU A 19 1.49 3.97 -8.77
C GLU A 19 1.22 5.48 -8.75
N HIS A 20 -0.05 5.88 -8.80
CA HIS A 20 -0.46 7.28 -8.77
C HIS A 20 0.06 8.01 -7.52
N VAL A 21 -0.16 7.44 -6.33
CA VAL A 21 0.28 8.05 -5.08
C VAL A 21 1.81 8.01 -4.95
N ARG A 22 2.45 6.92 -5.37
CA ARG A 22 3.92 6.83 -5.39
C ARG A 22 4.55 7.87 -6.31
N ARG A 23 3.96 8.12 -7.48
CA ARG A 23 4.43 9.14 -8.42
C ARG A 23 4.31 10.52 -7.80
N GLN A 24 3.16 10.85 -7.19
CA GLN A 24 3.00 12.12 -6.50
C GLN A 24 4.01 12.30 -5.36
N ILE A 25 4.20 11.27 -4.52
CA ILE A 25 5.21 11.28 -3.46
C ILE A 25 6.62 11.46 -4.02
N SER A 26 6.95 10.77 -5.12
CA SER A 26 8.25 10.89 -5.80
C SER A 26 8.48 12.29 -6.37
N THR A 27 7.45 12.96 -6.89
CA THR A 27 7.55 14.34 -7.37
C THR A 27 7.66 15.36 -6.24
N LEU A 28 7.10 15.05 -5.07
CA LEU A 28 7.18 15.91 -3.89
C LEU A 28 8.51 15.75 -3.14
N GLY A 29 9.15 14.59 -3.24
CA GLY A 29 10.48 14.35 -2.68
C GLY A 29 11.54 15.19 -3.39
N GLN A 30 12.29 16.00 -2.63
CA GLN A 30 13.43 16.73 -3.17
C GLN A 30 14.70 15.89 -3.03
N GLY A 31 15.45 15.73 -4.12
CA GLY A 31 16.78 15.09 -4.15
C GLY A 31 16.87 13.91 -5.11
N VAL A 32 17.83 13.97 -6.04
CA VAL A 32 18.09 12.95 -7.08
C VAL A 32 18.66 11.64 -6.49
N THR A 33 19.21 11.70 -5.27
CA THR A 33 19.96 10.60 -4.63
C THR A 33 19.38 10.15 -3.28
N ARG A 34 18.62 11.02 -2.59
CA ARG A 34 17.95 10.72 -1.31
C ARG A 34 16.58 11.38 -1.30
N TYR A 35 15.54 10.56 -1.39
CA TYR A 35 14.15 11.02 -1.23
C TYR A 35 13.93 11.44 0.23
N ASN A 36 14.04 12.73 0.52
CA ASN A 36 13.74 13.27 1.84
C ASN A 36 12.33 13.87 1.82
N LEU A 37 11.34 13.07 2.21
CA LEU A 37 9.94 13.51 2.23
C LEU A 37 9.62 14.11 3.60
N SER A 38 9.59 15.43 3.67
CA SER A 38 9.25 16.12 4.92
C SER A 38 7.76 15.99 5.25
N LYS A 39 7.39 16.04 6.54
CA LYS A 39 5.98 16.06 6.98
C LYS A 39 5.18 17.18 6.30
N ARG A 40 5.82 18.32 6.02
CA ARG A 40 5.22 19.46 5.31
C ARG A 40 4.88 19.14 3.85
N GLN A 41 5.69 18.32 3.18
CA GLN A 41 5.42 17.90 1.80
C GLN A 41 4.33 16.83 1.74
N LEU A 42 4.29 15.91 2.72
CA LEU A 42 3.21 14.94 2.83
C LEU A 42 1.84 15.59 3.00
N ILE A 43 1.75 16.70 3.76
CA ILE A 43 0.49 17.44 3.93
C ILE A 43 0.02 18.10 2.62
N LYS A 44 0.92 18.37 1.67
CA LYS A 44 0.56 18.92 0.34
C LYS A 44 0.00 17.87 -0.63
N LEU A 45 0.00 16.60 -0.24
CA LEU A 45 -0.53 15.54 -1.07
C LEU A 45 -2.06 15.60 -1.06
N GLU A 46 -2.64 16.04 -2.17
CA GLU A 46 -4.10 16.08 -2.33
C GLU A 46 -4.59 14.75 -2.93
N LEU A 47 -5.19 13.92 -2.08
CA LEU A 47 -5.80 12.65 -2.50
C LEU A 47 -7.32 12.72 -2.36
N LYS A 48 -8.03 12.31 -3.41
CA LYS A 48 -9.46 12.05 -3.33
C LYS A 48 -9.67 10.69 -2.68
N LEU A 49 -10.30 10.68 -1.51
CA LEU A 49 -10.62 9.46 -0.77
C LEU A 49 -12.07 9.05 -1.04
N PRO A 50 -12.34 7.77 -1.36
CA PRO A 50 -13.70 7.28 -1.45
C PRO A 50 -14.33 7.17 -0.06
N CYS A 51 -15.64 6.89 0.01
CA CYS A 51 -16.33 6.74 1.29
C CYS A 51 -15.78 5.54 2.09
N VAL A 52 -15.98 5.54 3.40
CA VAL A 52 -15.46 4.51 4.32
C VAL A 52 -15.90 3.10 3.89
N GLU A 53 -17.15 2.93 3.45
CA GLU A 53 -17.67 1.64 3.00
C GLU A 53 -16.92 1.13 1.76
N GLU A 54 -16.66 2.00 0.80
CA GLU A 54 -15.90 1.65 -0.41
C GLU A 54 -14.43 1.36 -0.08
N GLN A 55 -13.82 2.11 0.84
CA GLN A 55 -12.48 1.82 1.35
C GLN A 55 -12.40 0.41 1.96
N GLN A 56 -13.42 -0.02 2.71
CA GLN A 56 -13.48 -1.38 3.28
C GLN A 56 -13.57 -2.45 2.19
N LYS A 57 -14.45 -2.25 1.19
CA LYS A 57 -14.62 -3.19 0.08
C LYS A 57 -13.33 -3.35 -0.72
N ILE A 58 -12.70 -2.24 -1.11
CA ILE A 58 -11.42 -2.27 -1.83
C ILE A 58 -10.35 -2.98 -0.99
N ALA A 59 -10.21 -2.62 0.29
CA ALA A 59 -9.22 -3.23 1.16
C ALA A 59 -9.46 -4.73 1.35
N ALA A 60 -10.71 -5.18 1.43
CA ALA A 60 -11.06 -6.59 1.57
C ALA A 60 -10.66 -7.40 0.33
N VAL A 61 -10.99 -6.92 -0.86
CA VAL A 61 -10.63 -7.58 -2.13
C VAL A 61 -9.11 -7.70 -2.27
N LEU A 62 -8.37 -6.61 -2.04
CA LEU A 62 -6.91 -6.62 -2.15
C LEU A 62 -6.25 -7.49 -1.07
N SER A 63 -6.84 -7.54 0.14
CA SER A 63 -6.34 -8.41 1.21
C SER A 63 -6.57 -9.89 0.90
N ALA A 64 -7.68 -10.24 0.24
CA ALA A 64 -7.94 -11.61 -0.20
C ALA A 64 -6.91 -12.06 -1.24
N ALA A 65 -6.61 -11.19 -2.21
CA ALA A 65 -5.57 -11.46 -3.21
C ALA A 65 -4.17 -11.64 -2.58
N ASP A 66 -3.78 -10.77 -1.64
CA ASP A 66 -2.51 -10.90 -0.90
C ASP A 66 -2.43 -12.24 -0.14
N ALA A 67 -3.54 -12.67 0.47
CA ALA A 67 -3.60 -13.93 1.22
C ALA A 67 -3.47 -15.15 0.30
N GLU A 68 -4.07 -15.08 -0.90
CA GLU A 68 -3.94 -16.11 -1.93
C GLU A 68 -2.50 -16.21 -2.43
N ILE A 69 -1.87 -15.08 -2.76
CA ILE A 69 -0.45 -15.02 -3.16
C ILE A 69 0.43 -15.63 -2.08
N SER A 70 0.25 -15.22 -0.81
CA SER A 70 1.04 -15.76 0.30
C SER A 70 0.87 -17.27 0.46
N THR A 71 -0.33 -17.79 0.20
CA THR A 71 -0.61 -19.23 0.26
C THR A 71 0.11 -19.97 -0.86
N LEU A 72 0.09 -19.42 -2.08
CA LEU A 72 0.78 -20.00 -3.23
C LEU A 72 2.30 -19.97 -3.03
N GLU A 73 2.86 -18.87 -2.54
CA GLU A 73 4.29 -18.75 -2.22
C GLU A 73 4.72 -19.79 -1.20
N LYS A 74 3.95 -20.00 -0.12
CA LYS A 74 4.23 -21.02 0.89
C LYS A 74 4.24 -22.43 0.29
N LYS A 75 3.23 -22.77 -0.52
CA LYS A 75 3.19 -24.07 -1.21
C LYS A 75 4.41 -24.25 -2.11
N LEU A 76 4.79 -23.21 -2.83
CA LEU A 76 5.94 -23.21 -3.72
C LEU A 76 7.24 -23.40 -2.94
N THR A 77 7.40 -22.77 -1.77
CA THR A 77 8.57 -22.98 -0.90
C THR A 77 8.65 -24.41 -0.37
N CYS A 78 7.53 -24.99 0.11
CA CYS A 78 7.51 -26.37 0.59
C CYS A 78 7.92 -27.36 -0.51
N LEU A 79 7.36 -27.23 -1.72
CA LEU A 79 7.71 -28.08 -2.86
C LEU A 79 9.18 -27.93 -3.28
N ARG A 80 9.74 -26.72 -3.18
CA ARG A 80 11.17 -26.50 -3.44
C ARG A 80 12.05 -27.16 -2.41
N ASP A 81 11.64 -27.16 -1.14
CA ASP A 81 12.41 -27.78 -0.06
C ASP A 81 12.34 -29.32 -0.12
N GLU A 82 11.21 -29.90 -0.52
CA GLU A 82 11.09 -31.35 -0.78
C GLU A 82 11.94 -31.83 -1.97
N LYS A 83 12.16 -30.95 -2.95
CA LYS A 83 12.95 -31.26 -4.16
C LYS A 83 14.43 -30.88 -4.03
N LYS A 84 14.86 -30.34 -2.89
CA LYS A 84 16.29 -30.15 -2.60
C LYS A 84 16.91 -31.53 -2.33
N PRO A 85 17.97 -31.92 -3.07
CA PRO A 85 18.66 -33.19 -2.88
C PRO A 85 19.38 -33.27 -1.53
#